data_AF-A0A3B3ZBR6-F1
#
_entry.id   AF-A0A3B3ZBR6-F1
#
_cell.length_a   1.000
_cell.length_b   1.000
_cell.length_c   1.000
_cell.angle_alpha   90.00
_cell.angle_beta   90.00
_cell.angle_gamma   90.00
#
_symmetry.space_group_name_H-M   'P 1'
#
loop_
_entity.id
_entity.type
_entity.pdbx_description
1 polymer ?
#
loop_
_entity_poly.entity_id
_entity_poly.type
_entity_poly.pdbx_seq_one_letter_code
_entity_poly.pdbx_strand_id
1 'polypeptide(L)'
;MSSRGAPGQKKDSFKQPHSLWRVLLLVCCCAKQQSSWTPSFFYRMDREMHHFVGQDILIREAQDSFAATTWPAASALCRYLERHHTELNLVDKAVLEIGSGTGLVSIVAALLGAWVTATDLPDALGNLRVNLSKNTRGKSRHTPQVAALSWSFNLESTYPTSVYHYDYVLGADIVYHHDFLKELLATMKHFCQPGTKLLWANKMRMETDLEFVQKFKKTFDTKVVFEEGDMKIFMATHREDGEEEAEDLNAKSTCEREMQVQSEEETEDEEEVEGNDDEDVNAGVLTGPDGEFEKEDDVEKVDAAVERSEEEVTLSDTDKDSEETEDEEEDEEEEEEGEGNDEEDKNKEPTNSPDQGQS
;
A
#
# COMPACT_ATOMS: atom_id res chain seq x y z
N MET A 1 -69.93 -34.05 16.77
CA MET A 1 -69.25 -35.30 16.36
C MET A 1 -69.14 -35.35 14.86
N SER A 2 -67.90 -35.42 14.37
CA SER A 2 -67.37 -35.78 13.04
C SER A 2 -68.11 -35.49 11.74
N SER A 3 -67.43 -34.76 10.85
CA SER A 3 -67.27 -35.13 9.43
C SER A 3 -65.84 -34.78 8.99
N ARG A 4 -65.04 -35.80 8.64
CA ARG A 4 -64.67 -36.25 7.27
C ARG A 4 -63.47 -35.49 6.67
N GLY A 5 -62.44 -36.26 6.30
CA GLY A 5 -61.37 -35.84 5.38
C GLY A 5 -60.44 -37.01 5.08
N ALA A 6 -60.45 -37.47 3.83
CA ALA A 6 -59.98 -38.77 3.34
C ALA A 6 -58.48 -38.78 2.91
N PRO A 7 -57.91 -39.95 2.54
CA PRO A 7 -56.47 -40.21 2.38
C PRO A 7 -56.00 -40.21 0.91
N GLY A 8 -54.70 -40.32 0.67
CA GLY A 8 -54.16 -40.67 -0.65
C GLY A 8 -52.63 -40.66 -0.76
N GLN A 9 -52.01 -41.84 -0.64
CA GLN A 9 -50.61 -42.09 -0.98
C GLN A 9 -50.42 -42.16 -2.51
N LYS A 10 -49.31 -41.59 -3.02
CA LYS A 10 -48.82 -41.75 -4.40
C LYS A 10 -47.64 -42.72 -4.46
N LYS A 11 -47.59 -43.48 -5.56
CA LYS A 11 -46.52 -44.41 -5.95
C LYS A 11 -45.75 -43.91 -7.19
N ASP A 12 -44.49 -44.32 -7.22
CA ASP A 12 -43.64 -44.72 -8.34
C ASP A 12 -42.97 -43.70 -9.30
N SER A 13 -41.66 -43.54 -9.06
CA SER A 13 -40.50 -43.57 -9.96
C SER A 13 -40.65 -43.27 -11.47
N PHE A 14 -39.91 -42.26 -11.96
CA PHE A 14 -39.29 -42.29 -13.29
C PHE A 14 -37.99 -41.49 -13.36
N LYS A 15 -37.08 -41.96 -14.22
CA LYS A 15 -35.64 -41.69 -14.30
C LYS A 15 -35.26 -40.26 -14.75
N GLN A 16 -34.13 -39.79 -14.23
CA GLN A 16 -33.35 -38.63 -14.67
C GLN A 16 -32.84 -38.76 -16.13
N PRO A 17 -32.70 -37.65 -16.87
CA PRO A 17 -31.66 -37.51 -17.87
C PRO A 17 -30.71 -36.35 -17.55
N HIS A 18 -29.50 -36.69 -17.13
CA HIS A 18 -28.31 -35.82 -17.22
C HIS A 18 -27.87 -35.76 -18.69
N SER A 19 -27.99 -34.63 -19.38
CA SER A 19 -27.23 -34.36 -20.63
C SER A 19 -27.48 -33.02 -21.35
N LEU A 20 -28.06 -31.98 -20.74
CA LEU A 20 -28.30 -30.71 -21.48
C LEU A 20 -27.88 -29.39 -20.79
N TRP A 21 -27.22 -29.43 -19.64
CA TRP A 21 -26.70 -28.23 -18.98
C TRP A 21 -25.18 -28.02 -19.14
N ARG A 22 -24.51 -28.84 -19.97
CA ARG A 22 -23.06 -28.71 -20.23
C ARG A 22 -22.69 -27.85 -21.45
N VAL A 23 -23.65 -27.27 -22.16
CA VAL A 23 -23.38 -26.50 -23.40
C VAL A 23 -23.75 -25.01 -23.28
N LEU A 24 -24.27 -24.55 -22.13
CA LEU A 24 -24.56 -23.13 -21.89
C LEU A 24 -23.64 -22.45 -20.85
N LEU A 25 -22.47 -23.03 -20.60
CA LEU A 25 -21.42 -22.51 -19.69
C LEU A 25 -20.08 -22.24 -20.43
N LEU A 26 -20.13 -22.14 -21.76
CA LEU A 26 -18.97 -21.89 -22.63
C LEU A 26 -18.97 -20.51 -23.30
N VAL A 27 -19.87 -19.59 -22.89
CA VAL A 27 -20.00 -18.25 -23.52
C VAL A 27 -19.92 -17.09 -22.51
N CYS A 28 -19.44 -17.32 -21.28
CA CYS A 28 -19.02 -16.21 -20.41
C CYS A 28 -17.66 -16.49 -19.76
N CYS A 29 -16.76 -17.13 -20.50
CA CYS A 29 -15.33 -17.16 -20.22
C CYS A 29 -14.67 -16.05 -21.07
N CYS A 30 -15.08 -14.80 -20.83
CA CYS A 30 -14.44 -13.59 -21.33
C CYS A 30 -14.27 -12.60 -20.18
N ALA A 31 -13.94 -13.12 -18.99
CA ALA A 31 -13.25 -12.33 -17.98
C ALA A 31 -11.78 -12.34 -18.39
N LYS A 32 -11.36 -11.24 -19.02
CA LYS A 32 -10.00 -10.99 -19.49
C LYS A 32 -9.02 -11.40 -18.39
N GLN A 33 -8.28 -12.49 -18.58
CA GLN A 33 -6.97 -12.66 -17.96
C GLN A 33 -6.14 -11.48 -18.48
N GLN A 34 -6.03 -10.42 -17.67
CA GLN A 34 -5.05 -9.38 -17.96
C GLN A 34 -3.67 -10.01 -17.85
N SER A 35 -2.83 -9.76 -18.85
CA SER A 35 -1.45 -10.22 -18.89
C SER A 35 -0.72 -9.82 -17.61
N SER A 36 0.22 -10.65 -17.16
CA SER A 36 1.11 -10.40 -16.01
C SER A 36 1.95 -9.12 -16.11
N TRP A 37 1.85 -8.43 -17.23
CA TRP A 37 2.43 -7.13 -17.49
C TRP A 37 1.40 -6.29 -18.26
N THR A 38 0.86 -5.28 -17.60
CA THR A 38 0.10 -4.21 -18.25
C THR A 38 0.95 -2.95 -18.09
N PRO A 39 1.33 -2.25 -19.17
CA PRO A 39 2.10 -1.02 -19.05
C PRO A 39 1.24 0.04 -18.36
N SER A 40 1.65 0.49 -17.17
CA SER A 40 1.06 1.66 -16.52
C SER A 40 1.73 2.91 -17.11
N PHE A 41 0.95 3.73 -17.82
CA PHE A 41 1.41 5.01 -18.39
C PHE A 41 1.18 6.11 -17.36
N PHE A 42 2.26 6.72 -16.88
CA PHE A 42 2.20 7.82 -15.92
C PHE A 42 2.70 9.10 -16.58
N TYR A 43 1.96 10.20 -16.43
CA TYR A 43 2.18 11.43 -17.21
C TYR A 43 3.44 12.21 -16.78
N ARG A 44 3.86 12.08 -15.52
CA ARG A 44 5.12 12.62 -14.97
C ARG A 44 5.67 11.70 -13.89
N MET A 45 6.90 11.23 -14.08
CA MET A 45 7.60 10.39 -13.10
C MET A 45 8.55 11.25 -12.27
N ASP A 46 8.16 11.55 -11.04
CA ASP A 46 9.08 12.14 -10.07
C ASP A 46 9.89 11.01 -9.40
N ARG A 47 11.06 11.37 -8.87
CA ARG A 47 11.91 10.42 -8.16
C ARG A 47 12.15 10.94 -6.75
N GLU A 48 11.79 10.13 -5.77
CA GLU A 48 12.08 10.40 -4.37
C GLU A 48 13.20 9.48 -3.90
N MET A 49 14.13 10.04 -3.13
CA MET A 49 15.26 9.29 -2.56
C MET A 49 15.07 9.19 -1.06
N HIS A 50 15.06 7.96 -0.56
CA HIS A 50 15.04 7.66 0.86
C HIS A 50 16.36 6.99 1.26
N HIS A 51 16.74 7.10 2.54
CA HIS A 51 17.90 6.42 3.08
C HIS A 51 17.47 5.54 4.26
N PHE A 52 17.59 4.23 4.08
CA PHE A 52 17.25 3.23 5.10
C PHE A 52 18.23 2.07 5.04
N VAL A 53 18.51 1.46 6.19
CA VAL A 53 19.40 0.29 6.36
C VAL A 53 20.75 0.44 5.68
N GLY A 54 21.27 1.67 5.69
CA GLY A 54 22.54 2.05 5.04
C GLY A 54 22.52 2.02 3.51
N GLN A 55 21.33 2.06 2.90
CA GLN A 55 21.14 2.03 1.45
C GLN A 55 20.31 3.23 0.99
N ASP A 56 20.73 3.82 -0.14
CA ASP A 56 19.88 4.77 -0.87
C ASP A 56 18.84 4.00 -1.68
N ILE A 57 17.57 4.33 -1.43
CA ILE A 57 16.39 3.75 -2.07
C ILE A 57 15.77 4.80 -2.97
N LEU A 58 15.77 4.54 -4.27
CA LEU A 58 15.19 5.43 -5.27
C LEU A 58 13.79 4.93 -5.65
N ILE A 59 12.77 5.68 -5.27
CA ILE A 59 11.38 5.39 -5.60
C ILE A 59 10.97 6.19 -6.83
N ARG A 60 10.35 5.50 -7.80
CA ARG A 60 9.64 6.14 -8.90
C ARG A 60 8.21 6.38 -8.47
N GLU A 61 7.85 7.66 -8.51
CA GLU A 61 6.51 8.13 -8.18
C GLU A 61 5.79 8.66 -9.38
N ALA A 62 4.47 8.65 -9.31
CA ALA A 62 3.62 9.30 -10.28
C ALA A 62 2.50 10.07 -9.58
N GLN A 63 2.41 11.36 -9.88
CA GLN A 63 1.50 12.28 -9.19
C GLN A 63 0.01 12.00 -9.48
N ASP A 64 -0.30 11.18 -10.48
CA ASP A 64 -1.65 10.86 -10.95
C ASP A 64 -2.22 9.56 -10.34
N SER A 65 -1.52 8.90 -9.43
CA SER A 65 -2.02 7.69 -8.76
C SER A 65 -1.63 7.63 -7.28
N PHE A 66 -2.62 7.39 -6.41
CA PHE A 66 -2.39 7.20 -4.98
C PHE A 66 -1.44 6.02 -4.68
N ALA A 67 -1.44 4.99 -5.53
CA ALA A 67 -0.54 3.84 -5.40
C ALA A 67 0.89 4.14 -5.89
N ALA A 68 1.10 5.29 -6.54
CA ALA A 68 2.40 5.72 -7.05
C ALA A 68 3.00 6.87 -6.24
N THR A 69 2.49 7.15 -5.05
CA THR A 69 3.07 8.14 -4.12
C THR A 69 3.47 7.46 -2.81
N THR A 70 4.61 7.86 -2.25
CA THR A 70 5.06 7.39 -0.94
C THR A 70 4.40 8.23 0.14
N TRP A 71 3.54 7.59 0.91
CA TRP A 71 2.80 8.25 1.98
C TRP A 71 3.61 8.34 3.28
N PRO A 72 3.34 9.34 4.15
CA PRO A 72 4.09 9.54 5.40
C PRO A 72 4.17 8.30 6.29
N ALA A 73 3.11 7.49 6.36
CA ALA A 73 3.11 6.27 7.18
C ALA A 73 4.10 5.21 6.68
N ALA A 74 4.39 5.16 5.36
CA ALA A 74 5.37 4.24 4.81
C ALA A 74 6.78 4.57 5.34
N SER A 75 7.13 5.85 5.35
CA SER A 75 8.39 6.33 5.92
C SER A 75 8.47 6.09 7.44
N ALA A 76 7.38 6.33 8.18
CA ALA A 76 7.33 6.06 9.62
C ALA A 76 7.52 4.57 9.93
N LEU A 77 6.84 3.69 9.18
CA LEU A 77 6.99 2.24 9.32
C LEU A 77 8.40 1.78 8.96
N CYS A 78 9.02 2.30 7.90
CA CYS A 78 10.40 1.99 7.56
C CYS A 78 11.38 2.35 8.67
N ARG A 79 11.26 3.54 9.27
CA ARG A 79 12.07 3.96 10.43
C ARG A 79 11.87 3.03 11.62
N TYR A 80 10.62 2.61 11.87
CA TYR A 80 10.32 1.65 12.93
C TYR A 80 10.98 0.29 12.67
N LEU A 81 10.86 -0.27 11.45
CA LEU A 81 11.49 -1.53 11.08
C LEU A 81 13.02 -1.47 11.21
N GLU A 82 13.65 -0.40 10.74
CA GLU A 82 15.09 -0.19 10.84
C GLU A 82 15.54 -0.07 12.30
N ARG A 83 14.84 0.73 13.11
CA ARG A 83 15.22 0.96 14.52
C ARG A 83 15.03 -0.28 15.39
N HIS A 84 14.01 -1.09 15.10
CA HIS A 84 13.65 -2.27 15.88
C HIS A 84 14.05 -3.59 15.20
N HIS A 85 14.95 -3.56 14.21
CA HIS A 85 15.32 -4.75 13.42
C HIS A 85 15.81 -5.94 14.26
N THR A 86 16.49 -5.69 15.39
CA THR A 86 16.95 -6.75 16.31
C THR A 86 15.80 -7.42 17.04
N GLU A 87 14.79 -6.66 17.47
CA GLU A 87 13.62 -7.17 18.20
C GLU A 87 12.63 -7.87 17.28
N LEU A 88 12.42 -7.31 16.09
CA LEU A 88 11.53 -7.87 15.07
C LEU A 88 12.16 -9.08 14.39
N ASN A 89 13.47 -9.04 14.14
CA ASN A 89 14.26 -10.05 13.44
C ASN A 89 13.56 -10.58 12.18
N LEU A 90 13.57 -9.76 11.12
CA LEU A 90 12.95 -10.10 9.84
C LEU A 90 13.78 -11.07 8.98
N VAL A 91 14.99 -11.43 9.41
CA VAL A 91 15.86 -12.34 8.65
C VAL A 91 15.17 -13.69 8.47
N ASP A 92 15.03 -14.09 7.21
CA ASP A 92 14.40 -15.34 6.78
C ASP A 92 12.93 -15.48 7.22
N LYS A 93 12.25 -14.37 7.56
CA LYS A 93 10.82 -14.35 7.91
C LYS A 93 9.95 -14.15 6.69
N ALA A 94 8.81 -14.85 6.63
CA ALA A 94 7.79 -14.63 5.61
C ALA A 94 7.00 -13.36 5.93
N VAL A 95 7.02 -12.39 4.99
CA VAL A 95 6.41 -11.07 5.18
C VAL A 95 5.45 -10.79 4.02
N LEU A 96 4.21 -10.45 4.35
CA LEU A 96 3.24 -9.92 3.40
C LEU A 96 3.09 -8.42 3.62
N GLU A 97 3.13 -7.63 2.56
CA GLU A 97 2.66 -6.23 2.62
C GLU A 97 1.35 -6.10 1.85
N ILE A 98 0.32 -5.55 2.52
CA ILE A 98 -1.00 -5.26 1.94
C ILE A 98 -1.02 -3.80 1.53
N GLY A 99 -1.37 -3.51 0.26
CA GLY A 99 -1.43 -2.14 -0.25
C GLY A 99 -0.05 -1.48 -0.31
N SER A 100 0.90 -2.14 -0.98
CA SER A 100 2.31 -1.74 -0.99
C SER A 100 2.57 -0.42 -1.72
N GLY A 101 1.68 0.03 -2.60
CA GLY A 101 1.84 1.23 -3.42
C GLY A 101 3.17 1.24 -4.18
N THR A 102 4.05 2.17 -3.81
CA THR A 102 5.40 2.31 -4.38
C THR A 102 6.36 1.18 -3.98
N GLY A 103 6.06 0.48 -2.87
CA GLY A 103 6.82 -0.64 -2.35
C GLY A 103 7.95 -0.27 -1.38
N LEU A 104 7.99 0.96 -0.86
CA LEU A 104 9.07 1.41 0.03
C LEU A 104 9.24 0.49 1.25
N VAL A 105 8.15 0.14 1.94
CA VAL A 105 8.19 -0.73 3.11
C VAL A 105 8.65 -2.14 2.72
N SER A 106 8.12 -2.71 1.65
CA SER A 106 8.58 -4.00 1.08
C SER A 106 10.07 -4.01 0.77
N ILE A 107 10.61 -2.91 0.21
CA ILE A 107 12.05 -2.79 -0.07
C ILE A 107 12.84 -2.84 1.23
N VAL A 108 12.47 -2.04 2.23
CA VAL A 108 13.16 -2.02 3.53
C VAL A 108 13.08 -3.38 4.22
N ALA A 109 11.92 -4.03 4.23
CA ALA A 109 11.75 -5.37 4.78
C ALA A 109 12.64 -6.41 4.05
N ALA A 110 12.72 -6.34 2.72
CA ALA A 110 13.58 -7.24 1.93
C ALA A 110 15.07 -7.02 2.21
N LEU A 111 15.50 -5.76 2.36
CA LEU A 111 16.87 -5.41 2.72
C LEU A 111 17.22 -5.83 4.16
N LEU A 112 16.23 -5.87 5.07
CA LEU A 112 16.35 -6.46 6.40
C LEU A 112 16.38 -8.00 6.39
N GLY A 113 16.26 -8.64 5.22
CA GLY A 113 16.45 -10.08 5.04
C GLY A 113 15.18 -10.92 4.99
N ALA A 114 14.00 -10.31 4.87
CA ALA A 114 12.72 -11.02 4.78
C ALA A 114 12.46 -11.68 3.42
N TRP A 115 11.65 -12.73 3.44
CA TRP A 115 10.93 -13.27 2.28
C TRP A 115 9.66 -12.44 2.05
N VAL A 116 9.77 -11.38 1.25
CA VAL A 116 8.68 -10.42 1.05
C VAL A 116 7.77 -10.82 -0.11
N THR A 117 6.47 -10.77 0.14
CA THR A 117 5.40 -10.71 -0.87
C THR A 117 4.73 -9.34 -0.80
N ALA A 118 5.03 -8.47 -1.76
CA ALA A 118 4.43 -7.15 -1.89
C ALA A 118 3.14 -7.25 -2.71
N THR A 119 2.04 -6.70 -2.19
CA THR A 119 0.73 -6.84 -2.83
C THR A 119 -0.02 -5.53 -2.97
N ASP A 120 -0.69 -5.38 -4.11
CA ASP A 120 -1.54 -4.24 -4.42
C ASP A 120 -2.55 -4.61 -5.52
N LEU A 121 -3.35 -3.63 -5.97
CA LEU A 121 -4.23 -3.76 -7.12
C LEU A 121 -3.42 -3.92 -8.43
N PRO A 122 -3.99 -4.56 -9.47
CA PRO A 122 -3.28 -4.89 -10.71
C PRO A 122 -2.58 -3.72 -11.41
N ASP A 123 -3.14 -2.51 -11.32
CA ASP A 123 -2.63 -1.28 -11.93
C ASP A 123 -1.36 -0.74 -11.26
N ALA A 124 -1.17 -1.00 -9.97
CA ALA A 124 0.01 -0.61 -9.20
C ALA A 124 1.21 -1.56 -9.40
N LEU A 125 0.96 -2.83 -9.75
CA LEU A 125 1.98 -3.88 -9.77
C LEU A 125 3.16 -3.60 -10.73
N GLY A 126 2.91 -2.88 -11.82
CA GLY A 126 3.95 -2.49 -12.77
C GLY A 126 5.00 -1.60 -12.11
N ASN A 127 4.57 -0.51 -11.46
CA ASN A 127 5.48 0.42 -10.77
C ASN A 127 6.15 -0.26 -9.57
N LEU A 128 5.35 -0.99 -8.78
CA LEU A 128 5.83 -1.75 -7.62
C LEU A 128 6.98 -2.68 -7.99
N ARG A 129 6.85 -3.46 -9.06
CA ARG A 129 7.91 -4.38 -9.54
C ARG A 129 9.18 -3.64 -9.95
N VAL A 130 9.06 -2.48 -10.60
CA VAL A 130 10.21 -1.67 -11.00
C VAL A 130 10.96 -1.14 -9.78
N ASN A 131 10.23 -0.60 -8.78
CA ASN A 131 10.83 -0.08 -7.55
C ASN A 131 11.50 -1.20 -6.75
N LEU A 132 10.84 -2.34 -6.56
CA LEU A 132 11.44 -3.48 -5.84
C LEU A 132 12.71 -3.96 -6.54
N SER A 133 12.65 -4.23 -7.85
CA SER A 133 13.79 -4.78 -8.59
C SER A 133 15.01 -3.85 -8.55
N LYS A 134 14.82 -2.54 -8.73
CA LYS A 134 15.91 -1.57 -8.73
C LYS A 134 16.62 -1.44 -7.39
N ASN A 135 15.88 -1.60 -6.29
CA ASN A 135 16.40 -1.35 -4.95
C ASN A 135 16.85 -2.62 -4.21
N THR A 136 16.44 -3.81 -4.66
CA THR A 136 16.72 -5.08 -3.95
C THR A 136 17.63 -6.03 -4.74
N ARG A 137 17.72 -5.92 -6.07
CA ARG A 137 18.53 -6.85 -6.89
C ARG A 137 20.01 -6.80 -6.49
N GLY A 138 20.51 -7.94 -6.02
CA GLY A 138 21.90 -8.08 -5.54
C GLY A 138 22.17 -7.43 -4.18
N LYS A 139 21.14 -6.90 -3.50
CA LYS A 139 21.23 -6.22 -2.21
C LYS A 139 20.41 -6.89 -1.11
N SER A 140 19.32 -7.59 -1.46
CA SER A 140 18.51 -8.36 -0.51
C SER A 140 18.95 -9.82 -0.46
N ARG A 141 18.70 -10.46 0.68
CA ARG A 141 18.93 -11.91 0.87
C ARG A 141 18.02 -12.74 -0.03
N HIS A 142 16.76 -12.31 -0.13
CA HIS A 142 15.71 -12.97 -0.91
C HIS A 142 15.17 -12.02 -1.96
N THR A 143 14.85 -12.55 -3.14
CA THR A 143 14.21 -11.75 -4.19
C THR A 143 12.75 -11.53 -3.80
N PRO A 144 12.29 -10.28 -3.61
CA PRO A 144 10.91 -10.02 -3.23
C PRO A 144 9.94 -10.37 -4.37
N GLN A 145 8.76 -10.84 -4.00
CA GLN A 145 7.69 -11.21 -4.93
C GLN A 145 6.65 -10.10 -5.01
N VAL A 146 6.02 -9.97 -6.18
CA VAL A 146 4.92 -9.03 -6.43
C VAL A 146 3.70 -9.81 -6.86
N ALA A 147 2.57 -9.64 -6.16
CA ALA A 147 1.32 -10.33 -6.46
C ALA A 147 0.11 -9.40 -6.37
N ALA A 148 -0.93 -9.71 -7.15
CA ALA A 148 -2.19 -8.97 -7.08
C ALA A 148 -2.98 -9.38 -5.82
N LEU A 149 -3.50 -8.40 -5.09
CA LEU A 149 -4.39 -8.65 -3.97
C LEU A 149 -5.46 -7.57 -3.89
N SER A 150 -6.70 -7.95 -4.21
CA SER A 150 -7.88 -7.15 -3.93
C SER A 150 -8.46 -7.58 -2.60
N TRP A 151 -8.72 -6.62 -1.71
CA TRP A 151 -9.17 -6.90 -0.35
C TRP A 151 -10.49 -7.67 -0.33
N SER A 152 -10.57 -8.69 0.55
CA SER A 152 -11.72 -9.59 0.76
C SER A 152 -12.19 -10.38 -0.48
N PHE A 153 -11.53 -10.24 -1.63
CA PHE A 153 -11.96 -10.90 -2.85
C PHE A 153 -11.43 -12.33 -2.95
N ASN A 154 -12.30 -13.31 -2.69
CA ASN A 154 -12.03 -14.75 -2.85
C ASN A 154 -10.74 -15.23 -2.14
N LEU A 155 -10.41 -14.65 -0.98
CA LEU A 155 -9.13 -14.86 -0.31
C LEU A 155 -8.80 -16.34 -0.06
N GLU A 156 -9.73 -17.17 0.41
CA GLU A 156 -9.45 -18.59 0.64
C GLU A 156 -9.23 -19.38 -0.67
N SER A 157 -9.75 -18.89 -1.80
CA SER A 157 -9.50 -19.52 -3.11
C SER A 157 -8.18 -19.09 -3.74
N THR A 158 -7.75 -17.84 -3.52
CA THR A 158 -6.53 -17.26 -4.13
C THR A 158 -5.32 -17.38 -3.22
N TYR A 159 -5.52 -17.20 -1.92
CA TYR A 159 -4.55 -17.26 -0.84
C TYR A 159 -5.05 -18.18 0.29
N PRO A 160 -5.26 -19.48 0.06
CA PRO A 160 -5.75 -20.41 1.07
C PRO A 160 -4.89 -20.36 2.34
N THR A 161 -5.54 -20.22 3.50
CA THR A 161 -4.88 -20.16 4.82
C THR A 161 -4.04 -21.41 5.12
N SER A 162 -4.40 -22.55 4.51
CA SER A 162 -3.65 -23.81 4.62
C SER A 162 -2.28 -23.80 3.92
N VAL A 163 -2.02 -22.84 3.03
CA VAL A 163 -0.78 -22.73 2.24
C VAL A 163 -0.03 -21.45 2.58
N TYR A 164 -0.74 -20.34 2.70
CA TYR A 164 -0.15 -19.02 2.94
C TYR A 164 -0.16 -18.71 4.42
N HIS A 165 1.03 -18.71 5.01
CA HIS A 165 1.27 -18.31 6.39
C HIS A 165 2.45 -17.35 6.45
N TYR A 166 2.26 -16.20 7.10
CA TYR A 166 3.26 -15.15 7.19
C TYR A 166 3.63 -14.91 8.65
N ASP A 167 4.92 -14.71 8.93
CA ASP A 167 5.39 -14.28 10.24
C ASP A 167 4.96 -12.83 10.51
N TYR A 168 5.01 -11.99 9.47
CA TYR A 168 4.59 -10.59 9.55
C TYR A 168 3.63 -10.20 8.42
N VAL A 169 2.65 -9.37 8.77
CA VAL A 169 1.79 -8.64 7.83
C VAL A 169 2.03 -7.15 8.03
N LEU A 170 2.34 -6.42 6.96
CA LEU A 170 2.65 -4.99 6.99
C LEU A 170 1.59 -4.21 6.21
N GLY A 171 1.34 -2.97 6.62
CA GLY A 171 0.51 -2.03 5.88
C GLY A 171 0.76 -0.59 6.32
N ALA A 172 0.80 0.35 5.38
CA ALA A 172 1.09 1.75 5.66
C ALA A 172 0.17 2.69 4.88
N ASP A 173 -0.55 3.58 5.58
CA ASP A 173 -1.51 4.54 4.99
C ASP A 173 -2.59 3.88 4.08
N ILE A 174 -2.93 2.63 4.40
CA ILE A 174 -3.97 1.84 3.71
C ILE A 174 -5.38 2.11 4.24
N VAL A 175 -5.50 2.88 5.33
CA VAL A 175 -6.78 3.36 5.87
C VAL A 175 -6.91 4.83 5.54
N TYR A 176 -7.82 5.13 4.62
CA TYR A 176 -8.20 6.48 4.22
C TYR A 176 -9.66 6.48 3.77
N HIS A 177 -10.15 7.61 3.27
CA HIS A 177 -11.55 7.74 2.84
C HIS A 177 -11.87 6.90 1.59
N HIS A 178 -12.32 5.67 1.79
CA HIS A 178 -12.82 4.77 0.74
C HIS A 178 -13.84 3.76 1.30
N ASP A 179 -14.63 3.14 0.42
CA ASP A 179 -15.73 2.24 0.82
C ASP A 179 -15.26 0.85 1.31
N PHE A 180 -14.00 0.50 1.06
CA PHE A 180 -13.48 -0.87 1.26
C PHE A 180 -12.84 -1.16 2.63
N LEU A 181 -13.11 -0.34 3.66
CA LEU A 181 -12.50 -0.50 4.98
C LEU A 181 -12.90 -1.82 5.67
N LYS A 182 -14.12 -2.32 5.43
CA LYS A 182 -14.56 -3.61 5.99
C LYS A 182 -13.82 -4.78 5.34
N GLU A 183 -13.63 -4.71 4.03
CA GLU A 183 -12.91 -5.67 3.21
C GLU A 183 -11.42 -5.70 3.58
N LEU A 184 -10.83 -4.53 3.86
CA LEU A 184 -9.47 -4.44 4.37
C LEU A 184 -9.33 -5.15 5.71
N LEU A 185 -10.22 -4.89 6.67
CA LEU A 185 -10.18 -5.55 7.98
C LEU A 185 -10.33 -7.08 7.87
N ALA A 186 -11.22 -7.56 6.99
CA ALA A 186 -11.36 -8.98 6.70
C ALA A 186 -10.09 -9.58 6.10
N THR A 187 -9.40 -8.83 5.22
CA THR A 187 -8.11 -9.22 4.64
C THR A 187 -7.02 -9.31 5.71
N MET A 188 -6.94 -8.31 6.59
CA MET A 188 -6.03 -8.35 7.73
C MET A 188 -6.31 -9.57 8.62
N LYS A 189 -7.57 -9.90 8.91
CA LYS A 189 -7.95 -11.08 9.72
C LYS A 189 -7.55 -12.39 9.04
N HIS A 190 -7.71 -12.48 7.72
CA HIS A 190 -7.34 -13.67 6.93
C HIS A 190 -5.83 -14.00 7.01
N PHE A 191 -4.97 -12.97 6.98
CA PHE A 191 -3.51 -13.16 7.01
C PHE A 191 -2.89 -13.11 8.41
N CYS A 192 -3.55 -12.48 9.38
CA CYS A 192 -3.11 -12.45 10.78
C CYS A 192 -3.52 -13.74 11.52
N GLN A 193 -2.91 -14.84 11.12
CA GLN A 193 -3.13 -16.16 11.70
C GLN A 193 -2.41 -16.29 13.07
N PRO A 194 -2.71 -17.33 13.87
CA PRO A 194 -1.97 -17.59 15.11
C PRO A 194 -0.46 -17.64 14.87
N GLY A 195 0.30 -16.79 15.58
CA GLY A 195 1.76 -16.64 15.43
C GLY A 195 2.19 -15.49 14.52
N THR A 196 1.29 -14.94 13.71
CA THR A 196 1.56 -13.77 12.86
C THR A 196 1.52 -12.48 13.67
N LYS A 197 2.44 -11.55 13.37
CA LYS A 197 2.41 -10.17 13.87
C LYS A 197 2.03 -9.22 12.74
N LEU A 198 0.96 -8.46 12.93
CA LEU A 198 0.53 -7.43 12.00
C LEU A 198 1.06 -6.06 12.47
N LEU A 199 1.81 -5.36 11.62
CA LEU A 199 2.24 -3.98 11.84
C LEU A 199 1.51 -3.07 10.85
N TRP A 200 0.69 -2.16 11.39
CA TRP A 200 -0.06 -1.20 10.58
C TRP A 200 0.28 0.22 11.02
N ALA A 201 0.78 1.02 10.09
CA ALA A 201 1.06 2.45 10.28
C ALA A 201 0.02 3.29 9.55
N ASN A 202 -0.46 4.35 10.19
CA ASN A 202 -1.39 5.29 9.56
C ASN A 202 -1.22 6.70 10.12
N LYS A 203 -1.35 7.71 9.27
CA LYS A 203 -1.65 9.07 9.74
C LYS A 203 -3.15 9.19 9.95
N MET A 204 -3.55 9.57 11.15
CA MET A 204 -4.94 9.81 11.52
C MET A 204 -5.38 11.16 10.93
N ARG A 205 -6.41 11.17 10.09
CA ARG A 205 -6.86 12.36 9.37
C ARG A 205 -8.33 12.66 9.64
N MET A 206 -9.14 11.62 9.78
CA MET A 206 -10.60 11.73 9.83
C MET A 206 -11.18 10.81 10.92
N GLU A 207 -12.41 11.10 11.35
CA GLU A 207 -13.18 10.25 12.27
C GLU A 207 -13.32 8.80 11.78
N THR A 208 -13.41 8.59 10.46
CA THR A 208 -13.45 7.24 9.85
C THR A 208 -12.21 6.40 10.18
N ASP A 209 -11.07 7.05 10.39
CA ASP A 209 -9.83 6.38 10.74
C ASP A 209 -9.90 5.90 12.20
N LEU A 210 -10.48 6.72 13.09
CA LEU A 210 -10.75 6.37 14.48
C LEU A 210 -11.75 5.20 14.58
N GLU A 211 -12.83 5.24 13.80
CA GLU A 211 -13.77 4.13 13.71
C GLU A 211 -13.09 2.83 13.26
N PHE A 212 -12.16 2.92 12.29
CA PHE A 212 -11.40 1.75 11.86
C PHE A 212 -10.51 1.24 12.99
N VAL A 213 -9.81 2.11 13.71
CA VAL A 213 -8.99 1.73 14.88
C VAL A 213 -9.83 1.01 15.93
N GLN A 214 -11.05 1.48 16.22
CA GLN A 214 -11.93 0.80 17.17
C GLN A 214 -12.28 -0.62 16.70
N LYS A 215 -12.66 -0.79 15.41
CA LYS A 215 -12.97 -2.10 14.83
C LYS A 215 -11.73 -3.00 14.81
N PHE A 216 -10.56 -2.44 14.52
CA PHE A 216 -9.27 -3.12 14.54
C PHE A 216 -8.93 -3.64 15.94
N LYS A 217 -9.02 -2.80 16.99
CA LYS A 217 -8.80 -3.19 18.40
C LYS A 217 -9.81 -4.24 18.90
N LYS A 218 -11.04 -4.23 18.39
CA LYS A 218 -12.04 -5.27 18.68
C LYS A 218 -11.70 -6.61 18.00
N THR A 219 -11.04 -6.57 16.85
CA THR A 219 -10.73 -7.76 16.03
C THR A 219 -9.43 -8.44 16.44
N PHE A 220 -8.44 -7.69 16.91
CA PHE A 220 -7.10 -8.18 17.23
C PHE A 220 -6.66 -7.78 18.64
N ASP A 221 -5.81 -8.60 19.26
CA ASP A 221 -5.03 -8.13 20.41
C ASP A 221 -4.03 -7.08 19.91
N THR A 222 -4.21 -5.83 20.34
CA THR A 222 -3.59 -4.66 19.71
C THR A 222 -2.81 -3.82 20.71
N LYS A 223 -1.60 -3.44 20.32
CA LYS A 223 -0.73 -2.50 21.04
C LYS A 223 -0.31 -1.35 20.12
N VAL A 224 -0.38 -0.12 20.61
CA VAL A 224 0.29 1.02 19.97
C VAL A 224 1.78 0.94 20.30
N VAL A 225 2.62 0.85 19.26
CA VAL A 225 4.08 0.71 19.40
C VAL A 225 4.84 1.99 19.04
N PHE A 226 4.18 2.93 18.37
CA PHE A 226 4.70 4.25 18.07
C PHE A 226 3.54 5.24 17.93
N GLU A 227 3.74 6.46 18.43
CA GLU A 227 2.79 7.56 18.33
C GLU A 227 3.58 8.89 18.33
N GLU A 228 3.38 9.70 17.29
CA GLU A 228 3.95 11.04 17.15
C GLU A 228 2.96 11.92 16.39
N GLY A 229 2.32 12.86 17.10
CA GLY A 229 1.19 13.63 16.58
C GLY A 229 0.11 12.69 16.02
N ASP A 230 -0.29 12.92 14.78
CA ASP A 230 -1.29 12.11 14.09
C ASP A 230 -0.77 10.77 13.57
N MET A 231 0.53 10.49 13.64
CA MET A 231 1.11 9.26 13.12
C MET A 231 1.08 8.17 14.19
N LYS A 232 0.46 7.02 13.90
CA LYS A 232 0.42 5.87 14.82
C LYS A 232 0.90 4.60 14.11
N ILE A 233 1.61 3.75 14.85
CA ILE A 233 1.92 2.37 14.44
C ILE A 233 1.31 1.41 15.46
N PHE A 234 0.45 0.54 14.96
CA PHE A 234 -0.19 -0.54 15.72
C PHE A 234 0.53 -1.85 15.44
N MET A 235 0.83 -2.60 16.50
CA MET A 235 1.18 -4.01 16.41
C MET A 235 -0.01 -4.84 16.90
N ALA A 236 -0.38 -5.85 16.13
CA ALA A 236 -1.52 -6.69 16.43
C ALA A 236 -1.22 -8.17 16.23
N THR A 237 -1.93 -9.00 17.00
CA THR A 237 -1.90 -10.46 16.88
C THR A 237 -3.32 -11.03 16.88
N HIS A 238 -3.47 -12.25 16.40
CA HIS A 238 -4.74 -12.98 16.39
C HIS A 238 -5.40 -12.99 17.79
N ARG A 239 -6.68 -12.62 17.88
CA ARG A 239 -7.52 -12.75 19.10
C ARG A 239 -8.41 -13.99 18.97
N GLU A 240 -8.51 -14.81 20.02
CA GLU A 240 -9.46 -15.93 20.03
C GLU A 240 -10.90 -15.39 20.12
N ASP A 241 -11.84 -15.94 19.34
CA ASP A 241 -13.23 -15.43 19.18
C ASP A 241 -14.12 -15.65 20.46
N GLY A 242 -13.56 -15.57 21.67
CA GLY A 242 -14.23 -15.90 22.94
C GLY A 242 -14.60 -14.73 23.86
N GLU A 243 -14.31 -13.47 23.49
CA GLU A 243 -14.37 -12.31 24.41
C GLU A 243 -15.27 -11.16 23.93
N GLU A 244 -16.29 -11.42 23.10
CA GLU A 244 -17.10 -10.36 22.49
C GLU A 244 -18.04 -9.62 23.46
N GLU A 245 -18.39 -10.17 24.64
CA GLU A 245 -19.46 -9.59 25.48
C GLU A 245 -19.01 -8.68 26.64
N ALA A 246 -17.71 -8.60 26.97
CA ALA A 246 -17.27 -7.87 28.17
C ALA A 246 -16.78 -6.43 27.90
N GLU A 247 -16.34 -6.11 26.68
CA GLU A 247 -15.64 -4.84 26.39
C GLU A 247 -16.55 -3.70 25.88
N ASP A 248 -17.78 -3.97 25.44
CA ASP A 248 -18.62 -2.96 24.79
C ASP A 248 -19.12 -1.86 25.75
N LEU A 249 -19.06 -2.09 27.07
CA LEU A 249 -19.37 -1.09 28.10
C LEU A 249 -18.16 -0.24 28.49
N ASN A 250 -16.94 -0.79 28.37
CA ASN A 250 -15.72 -0.09 28.80
C ASN A 250 -15.14 0.77 27.66
N ALA A 251 -15.23 0.30 26.41
CA ALA A 251 -14.73 1.00 25.22
C ALA A 251 -15.50 2.29 24.91
N LYS A 252 -16.82 2.32 25.16
CA LYS A 252 -17.64 3.55 25.03
C LYS A 252 -17.17 4.64 25.98
N SER A 253 -16.85 4.28 27.23
CA SER A 253 -16.41 5.24 28.25
C SER A 253 -15.00 5.80 27.99
N THR A 254 -14.12 5.04 27.33
CA THR A 254 -12.76 5.50 27.02
C THR A 254 -12.73 6.39 25.78
N CYS A 255 -13.48 6.04 24.72
CA CYS A 255 -13.56 6.86 23.51
C CYS A 255 -14.17 8.24 23.77
N GLU A 256 -15.21 8.32 24.61
CA GLU A 256 -15.81 9.61 24.99
C GLU A 256 -14.81 10.51 25.73
N ARG A 257 -13.85 9.94 26.47
CA ARG A 257 -12.79 10.73 27.13
C ARG A 257 -11.68 11.15 26.18
N GLU A 258 -11.29 10.30 25.23
CA GLU A 258 -10.24 10.63 24.25
C GLU A 258 -10.68 11.70 23.25
N MET A 259 -11.95 11.68 22.81
CA MET A 259 -12.50 12.73 21.93
C MET A 259 -12.65 14.07 22.65
N GLN A 260 -12.95 14.06 23.95
CA GLN A 260 -13.12 15.28 24.72
C GLN A 260 -11.79 15.99 24.99
N VAL A 261 -10.69 15.24 25.17
CA VAL A 261 -9.35 15.80 25.33
C VAL A 261 -8.85 16.45 24.02
N GLN A 262 -9.11 15.83 22.87
CA GLN A 262 -8.71 16.41 21.57
C GLN A 262 -9.50 17.67 21.21
N SER A 263 -10.80 17.72 21.55
CA SER A 263 -11.59 18.94 21.34
C SER A 263 -11.21 20.08 22.29
N GLU A 264 -10.70 19.76 23.49
CA GLU A 264 -10.26 20.77 24.45
C GLU A 264 -8.89 21.36 24.06
N GLU A 265 -7.96 20.54 23.54
CA GLU A 265 -6.67 21.01 23.00
C GLU A 265 -6.84 21.91 21.76
N GLU A 266 -7.83 21.65 20.88
CA GLU A 266 -8.12 22.54 19.74
C GLU A 266 -8.76 23.88 20.15
N THR A 267 -9.39 23.97 21.34
CA THR A 267 -10.00 25.21 21.84
C THR A 267 -9.06 26.12 22.63
N GLU A 268 -7.97 25.58 23.19
CA GLU A 268 -6.98 26.38 23.93
C GLU A 268 -6.05 27.19 23.01
N ASP A 269 -5.93 26.82 21.72
CA ASP A 269 -5.11 27.55 20.74
C ASP A 269 -5.82 28.78 20.12
N GLU A 270 -7.12 28.99 20.34
CA GLU A 270 -7.87 30.14 19.81
C GLU A 270 -8.17 31.26 20.85
N GLU A 271 -7.84 31.07 22.14
CA GLU A 271 -8.07 32.07 23.21
C GLU A 271 -6.77 32.70 23.77
N GLU A 272 -5.82 33.12 22.93
CA GLU A 272 -4.78 34.08 23.36
C GLU A 272 -4.51 35.19 22.33
N VAL A 273 -5.53 36.00 22.01
CA VAL A 273 -5.30 37.41 21.60
C VAL A 273 -6.45 38.29 22.07
N GLU A 274 -6.49 38.70 23.34
CA GLU A 274 -7.05 40.01 23.73
C GLU A 274 -6.40 40.56 25.02
N GLY A 275 -5.69 41.69 24.87
CA GLY A 275 -5.71 42.84 25.80
C GLY A 275 -4.85 42.81 27.08
N ASN A 276 -3.84 43.68 27.13
CA ASN A 276 -3.92 44.90 27.96
C ASN A 276 -2.73 45.85 27.76
N ASP A 277 -3.08 47.13 27.61
CA ASP A 277 -2.24 48.32 27.58
C ASP A 277 -1.57 48.59 28.94
N ASP A 278 -0.43 49.31 28.93
CA ASP A 278 -0.31 50.60 29.65
C ASP A 278 0.98 51.38 29.34
N GLU A 279 0.74 52.62 28.89
CA GLU A 279 1.41 53.93 29.10
C GLU A 279 2.92 54.15 28.83
N ASP A 280 3.25 55.17 28.00
CA ASP A 280 3.65 56.48 28.56
C ASP A 280 3.73 57.66 27.54
N VAL A 281 3.30 58.84 28.01
CA VAL A 281 3.54 60.27 27.59
C VAL A 281 3.40 60.77 26.13
N ASN A 282 2.47 61.71 25.88
CA ASN A 282 2.66 63.17 26.11
C ASN A 282 1.50 64.01 25.50
N ALA A 283 1.25 65.16 26.13
CA ALA A 283 0.09 66.04 26.09
C ALA A 283 -0.13 66.88 24.81
N GLY A 284 -1.39 67.30 24.58
CA GLY A 284 -1.66 68.64 24.07
C GLY A 284 -2.98 68.91 23.33
N VAL A 285 -3.94 69.50 24.05
CA VAL A 285 -4.83 70.62 23.62
C VAL A 285 -6.11 70.34 22.77
N LEU A 286 -7.24 70.42 23.48
CA LEU A 286 -8.51 71.18 23.25
C LEU A 286 -8.97 71.51 21.81
N THR A 287 -10.16 71.03 21.41
CA THR A 287 -11.47 71.75 21.32
C THR A 287 -12.45 70.99 20.39
N GLY A 288 -13.70 70.74 20.82
CA GLY A 288 -14.80 70.31 19.93
C GLY A 288 -15.57 71.51 19.34
N PRO A 289 -16.85 71.38 18.93
CA PRO A 289 -17.58 70.24 18.36
C PRO A 289 -18.25 70.61 17.01
N ASP A 290 -19.19 69.77 16.54
CA ASP A 290 -20.32 70.08 15.63
C ASP A 290 -20.25 69.56 14.18
N GLY A 291 -21.38 68.97 13.75
CA GLY A 291 -21.88 69.14 12.38
C GLY A 291 -22.18 67.88 11.58
N GLU A 292 -23.45 67.49 11.55
CA GLU A 292 -24.02 66.49 10.65
C GLU A 292 -24.10 66.94 9.17
N PHE A 293 -24.22 65.93 8.30
CA PHE A 293 -25.08 65.86 7.10
C PHE A 293 -24.55 66.33 5.71
N GLU A 294 -24.37 65.32 4.85
CA GLU A 294 -24.73 65.20 3.41
C GLU A 294 -24.42 66.32 2.40
N LYS A 295 -23.65 66.00 1.34
CA LYS A 295 -24.11 65.59 -0.03
C LYS A 295 -23.17 66.01 -1.18
N GLU A 296 -23.12 65.11 -2.17
CA GLU A 296 -23.01 65.30 -3.64
C GLU A 296 -21.76 65.98 -4.28
N ASP A 297 -21.10 65.17 -5.13
CA ASP A 297 -20.60 65.40 -6.49
C ASP A 297 -19.96 66.75 -6.86
N ASP A 298 -18.70 66.73 -7.31
CA ASP A 298 -18.42 66.98 -8.74
C ASP A 298 -16.97 66.70 -9.18
N VAL A 299 -16.91 66.42 -10.47
CA VAL A 299 -15.84 66.06 -11.39
C VAL A 299 -14.67 67.06 -11.44
N GLU A 300 -13.42 66.56 -11.50
CA GLU A 300 -12.46 67.08 -12.49
C GLU A 300 -11.34 66.07 -12.84
N LYS A 301 -11.07 66.03 -14.14
CA LYS A 301 -10.20 65.12 -14.89
C LYS A 301 -9.04 65.94 -15.43
N VAL A 302 -7.79 65.51 -15.26
CA VAL A 302 -6.69 65.86 -16.19
C VAL A 302 -5.69 64.71 -16.32
N ASP A 303 -5.18 64.59 -17.54
CA ASP A 303 -4.62 63.42 -18.19
C ASP A 303 -3.10 63.17 -17.96
N ALA A 304 -2.70 61.97 -18.39
CA ALA A 304 -1.48 61.61 -19.12
C ALA A 304 -0.12 61.50 -18.38
N ALA A 305 0.45 60.29 -18.38
CA ALA A 305 1.54 59.93 -19.29
C ALA A 305 1.83 58.41 -19.27
N VAL A 306 1.90 57.86 -20.48
CA VAL A 306 2.41 56.55 -20.86
C VAL A 306 3.93 56.65 -20.95
N GLU A 307 4.69 55.65 -20.48
CA GLU A 307 5.64 54.94 -21.35
C GLU A 307 6.20 53.65 -20.75
N ARG A 308 6.46 52.75 -21.70
CA ARG A 308 6.85 51.35 -21.65
C ARG A 308 8.35 51.30 -21.91
N SER A 309 9.08 50.43 -21.23
CA SER A 309 10.43 50.03 -21.65
C SER A 309 10.54 48.51 -21.56
N GLU A 310 10.53 47.88 -22.73
CA GLU A 310 11.05 46.53 -22.96
C GLU A 310 12.57 46.62 -23.06
N GLU A 311 13.30 45.66 -22.49
CA GLU A 311 14.63 45.33 -23.01
C GLU A 311 14.92 43.83 -22.86
N GLU A 312 15.08 43.24 -24.03
CA GLU A 312 15.56 41.90 -24.36
C GLU A 312 17.09 41.93 -24.32
N VAL A 313 17.74 40.92 -23.73
CA VAL A 313 19.16 40.65 -23.95
C VAL A 313 19.32 39.20 -24.39
N THR A 314 19.61 39.05 -25.68
CA THR A 314 20.16 37.86 -26.30
C THR A 314 21.66 37.80 -26.05
N LEU A 315 22.21 36.61 -25.81
CA LEU A 315 23.59 36.26 -26.18
C LEU A 315 23.66 34.74 -26.41
N SER A 316 24.06 34.41 -27.63
CA SER A 316 24.37 33.12 -28.20
C SER A 316 25.65 32.52 -27.62
N ASP A 317 25.73 31.20 -27.53
CA ASP A 317 26.92 30.47 -28.01
C ASP A 317 26.56 29.03 -28.40
N THR A 318 27.27 28.59 -29.43
CA THR A 318 27.12 27.39 -30.25
C THR A 318 27.84 26.16 -29.68
N ASP A 319 27.24 24.98 -29.78
CA ASP A 319 27.92 23.67 -29.83
C ASP A 319 27.07 22.76 -30.75
N LYS A 320 27.37 22.63 -32.05
CA LYS A 320 28.30 21.68 -32.71
C LYS A 320 28.10 20.21 -32.33
N ASP A 321 27.52 19.51 -33.31
CA ASP A 321 27.49 18.07 -33.53
C ASP A 321 28.86 17.39 -33.34
N SER A 322 28.86 16.24 -32.67
CA SER A 322 29.78 15.14 -32.98
C SER A 322 29.20 13.81 -32.52
N GLU A 323 28.75 13.06 -33.53
CA GLU A 323 29.00 11.63 -33.75
C GLU A 323 28.46 10.61 -32.73
N GLU A 324 27.37 9.99 -33.17
CA GLU A 324 26.96 8.62 -32.86
C GLU A 324 28.12 7.65 -33.19
N THR A 325 28.53 6.85 -32.21
CA THR A 325 29.28 5.61 -32.45
C THR A 325 28.30 4.45 -32.38
N GLU A 326 28.05 3.86 -33.55
CA GLU A 326 27.44 2.55 -33.71
C GLU A 326 28.46 1.50 -33.21
N ASP A 327 28.16 0.84 -32.10
CA ASP A 327 28.84 -0.40 -31.72
C ASP A 327 28.17 -1.54 -32.50
N GLU A 328 28.84 -1.97 -33.57
CA GLU A 328 28.61 -3.25 -34.24
C GLU A 328 29.10 -4.37 -33.29
N GLU A 329 28.18 -5.12 -32.67
CA GLU A 329 28.51 -6.43 -32.10
C GLU A 329 28.44 -7.46 -33.23
N GLU A 330 29.62 -8.01 -33.57
CA GLU A 330 29.81 -9.11 -34.49
C GLU A 330 29.15 -10.39 -33.93
N ASP A 331 28.21 -10.95 -34.68
CA ASP A 331 27.68 -12.30 -34.50
C ASP A 331 28.78 -13.32 -34.81
N GLU A 332 29.37 -13.95 -33.78
CA GLU A 332 30.14 -15.19 -33.95
C GLU A 332 29.18 -16.36 -34.18
N GLU A 333 29.00 -16.73 -35.44
CA GLU A 333 28.43 -18.02 -35.86
C GLU A 333 29.44 -19.14 -35.56
N GLU A 334 29.21 -19.94 -34.52
CA GLU A 334 29.89 -21.23 -34.34
C GLU A 334 29.31 -22.27 -35.33
N GLU A 335 30.05 -22.54 -36.41
CA GLU A 335 29.89 -23.72 -37.25
C GLU A 335 30.42 -24.96 -36.50
N GLU A 336 29.55 -25.90 -36.12
CA GLU A 336 29.93 -27.30 -35.91
C GLU A 336 29.27 -28.17 -37.00
N GLU A 337 29.98 -28.40 -38.11
CA GLU A 337 29.84 -29.62 -38.90
C GLU A 337 31.15 -30.40 -38.85
N GLY A 338 31.04 -31.68 -38.46
CA GLY A 338 32.17 -32.53 -38.14
C GLY A 338 32.74 -33.32 -39.31
N GLU A 339 33.81 -34.06 -39.00
CA GLU A 339 34.32 -35.27 -39.68
C GLU A 339 35.31 -35.86 -38.64
N GLY A 340 35.15 -37.08 -38.14
CA GLY A 340 35.21 -38.33 -38.90
C GLY A 340 36.65 -38.87 -38.84
N ASN A 341 36.87 -39.94 -38.06
CA ASN A 341 37.88 -41.02 -38.18
C ASN A 341 38.02 -41.70 -36.81
N ASP A 342 37.43 -42.88 -36.65
CA ASP A 342 38.07 -44.20 -36.87
C ASP A 342 39.05 -44.57 -35.75
N GLU A 343 38.64 -45.46 -34.84
CA GLU A 343 39.10 -46.86 -34.86
C GLU A 343 38.52 -47.67 -33.69
N GLU A 344 38.03 -48.84 -34.06
CA GLU A 344 37.86 -50.10 -33.35
C GLU A 344 38.53 -50.22 -31.95
N ASP A 345 37.86 -50.88 -30.98
CA ASP A 345 37.96 -52.34 -30.84
C ASP A 345 37.36 -52.86 -29.50
N LYS A 346 36.65 -54.00 -29.62
CA LYS A 346 36.46 -55.08 -28.64
C LYS A 346 35.81 -54.85 -27.25
N ASN A 347 34.60 -55.42 -27.16
CA ASN A 347 34.25 -56.58 -26.32
C ASN A 347 34.46 -56.50 -24.79
N LYS A 348 33.36 -56.42 -24.03
CA LYS A 348 32.82 -57.50 -23.16
C LYS A 348 31.84 -56.97 -22.10
N GLU A 349 30.59 -57.38 -22.22
CA GLU A 349 29.70 -57.68 -21.08
C GLU A 349 30.08 -59.04 -20.45
N PRO A 350 29.44 -59.52 -19.35
CA PRO A 350 28.68 -58.83 -18.29
C PRO A 350 29.07 -59.38 -16.88
N THR A 351 28.29 -59.04 -15.84
CA THR A 351 27.93 -59.80 -14.60
C THR A 351 27.86 -58.85 -13.40
N ASN A 352 27.00 -58.98 -12.39
CA ASN A 352 25.79 -59.75 -12.10
C ASN A 352 25.15 -59.06 -10.87
N SER A 353 23.83 -59.09 -10.76
CA SER A 353 23.06 -58.72 -9.56
C SER A 353 23.37 -59.64 -8.36
N PRO A 354 23.13 -59.20 -7.10
CA PRO A 354 22.90 -60.12 -6.00
C PRO A 354 21.41 -60.29 -5.69
N ASP A 355 21.13 -61.54 -5.35
CA ASP A 355 19.91 -62.27 -5.11
C ASP A 355 19.18 -61.89 -3.81
N GLN A 356 17.86 -62.11 -3.80
CA GLN A 356 17.00 -62.11 -2.60
C GLN A 356 16.81 -63.56 -2.14
N GLY A 357 16.90 -63.84 -0.83
CA GLY A 357 16.30 -65.07 -0.30
C GLY A 357 16.81 -65.60 1.04
N GLN A 358 16.04 -65.28 2.08
CA GLN A 358 15.70 -66.08 3.29
C GLN A 358 16.43 -67.41 3.57
N SER A 359 17.01 -67.53 4.77
CA SER A 359 16.62 -68.46 5.86
C SER A 359 17.45 -68.20 7.11
#